data_AF-A0A439NYY7-F1
#
_entry.id   AF-A0A439NYY7-F1
#
_cell.length_a   1.000
_cell.length_b   1.000
_cell.length_c   1.000
_cell.angle_alpha   90.00
_cell.angle_beta   90.00
_cell.angle_gamma   90.00
#
_symmetry.space_group_name_H-M   'P 1'
#
loop_
_entity.id
_entity.type
_entity.pdbx_description
1 polymer ?
#
loop_
_entity_poly.entity_id
_entity_poly.type
_entity_poly.pdbx_seq_one_letter_code
_entity_poly.pdbx_strand_id
1 'polypeptide(L)'
;YGAGYFYIPGTETCLRIGGYVRYDIGVGDVGSFDGARSGDVKTGKDQGTFQKHARLSLKTWTGQETELGTLKTYTETRFNFQNHNADTAPYVNAAGNSGVSLNFAWIQLGGLR
;
A
#
# COMPACT_ATOMS: atom_id res chain seq x y z
N TYR A 1 -4.82 14.82 22.74
CA TYR A 1 -4.63 14.22 21.40
C TYR A 1 -4.66 15.30 20.33
N GLY A 2 -3.82 15.21 19.28
CA GLY A 2 -3.74 16.25 18.23
C GLY A 2 -4.94 16.24 17.27
N ALA A 3 -4.92 17.09 16.25
CA ALA A 3 -5.96 17.12 15.22
C ALA A 3 -6.06 15.79 14.44
N GLY A 4 -7.29 15.40 14.07
CA GLY A 4 -7.57 14.21 13.26
C GLY A 4 -7.77 12.89 14.03
N TYR A 5 -7.81 12.94 15.37
CA TYR A 5 -8.20 11.80 16.20
C TYR A 5 -9.70 11.79 16.44
N PHE A 6 -10.31 10.61 16.36
CA PHE A 6 -11.68 10.35 16.77
C PHE A 6 -11.69 9.43 17.99
N TYR A 7 -12.66 9.63 18.87
CA TYR A 7 -12.83 8.82 20.07
C TYR A 7 -13.53 7.50 19.72
N ILE A 8 -12.98 6.39 20.19
CA ILE A 8 -13.63 5.08 20.12
C ILE A 8 -14.49 4.92 21.39
N PRO A 9 -15.83 4.87 21.26
CA PRO A 9 -16.70 4.65 22.41
C PRO A 9 -16.37 3.32 23.12
N GLY A 10 -16.36 3.34 24.45
CA GLY A 10 -16.17 2.15 25.29
C GLY A 10 -14.72 1.74 25.57
N THR A 11 -13.72 2.38 24.97
CA THR A 11 -12.30 2.00 25.17
C THR A 11 -11.38 3.15 25.59
N GLU A 12 -11.93 4.35 25.82
CA GLU A 12 -11.17 5.57 26.14
C GLU A 12 -9.99 5.84 25.17
N THR A 13 -10.08 5.29 23.97
CA THR A 13 -9.00 5.29 22.99
C THR A 13 -9.31 6.31 21.91
N CYS A 14 -8.35 7.21 21.67
CA CYS A 14 -8.35 8.06 20.49
C CYS A 14 -7.65 7.35 19.34
N LEU A 15 -8.37 7.14 18.23
CA LEU A 15 -7.85 6.57 16.99
C LEU A 15 -7.71 7.67 15.94
N ARG A 16 -6.59 7.67 15.21
CA ARG A 16 -6.42 8.42 13.98
C ARG A 16 -6.08 7.44 12.88
N ILE A 17 -6.78 7.56 11.75
CA ILE A 17 -6.50 6.81 10.54
C ILE A 17 -6.05 7.79 9.48
N GLY A 18 -5.02 7.42 8.73
CA GLY A 18 -4.53 8.20 7.61
C GLY A 18 -3.76 7.32 6.66
N GLY A 19 -3.05 7.95 5.73
CA GLY A 19 -2.34 7.23 4.69
C GLY A 19 -2.52 7.88 3.34
N TYR A 20 -2.28 7.12 2.29
CA TYR A 20 -2.49 7.55 0.92
C TYR A 20 -2.80 6.35 0.02
N VAL A 21 -3.49 6.65 -1.08
CA VAL A 21 -3.59 5.78 -2.24
C VAL A 21 -2.76 6.41 -3.34
N ARG A 22 -1.92 5.60 -3.99
CA ARG A 22 -1.17 5.99 -5.19
C ARG A 22 -1.54 5.03 -6.31
N TYR A 23 -1.73 5.58 -7.50
CA TYR A 23 -1.91 4.82 -8.71
C TYR A 23 -1.00 5.37 -9.80
N ASP A 24 -0.14 4.50 -10.33
CA ASP A 24 0.79 4.80 -11.40
C ASP A 24 0.37 4.01 -12.65
N ILE A 25 0.36 4.71 -13.78
CA ILE A 25 0.16 4.12 -15.10
C ILE A 25 1.38 4.46 -15.96
N GLY A 26 2.08 3.44 -16.43
CA GLY A 26 3.14 3.57 -17.43
C GLY A 26 2.65 3.13 -18.80
N VAL A 27 3.07 3.85 -19.84
CA VAL A 27 2.90 3.45 -21.25
C VAL A 27 4.26 3.23 -21.87
N GLY A 28 4.34 2.28 -22.80
CA GLY A 28 5.62 1.94 -23.42
C GLY A 28 6.51 1.20 -22.42
N ASP A 29 7.81 1.44 -22.49
CA ASP A 29 8.74 0.71 -21.65
C ASP A 29 9.14 1.44 -20.38
N VAL A 30 8.90 0.80 -19.24
CA VAL A 30 9.15 1.39 -17.93
C VAL A 30 10.57 1.02 -17.51
N GLY A 31 11.55 1.78 -18.02
CA GLY A 31 12.95 1.72 -17.59
C GLY A 31 13.93 0.97 -18.51
N SER A 32 13.46 0.30 -19.57
CA SER A 32 14.25 -0.24 -20.70
C SER A 32 13.64 0.33 -22.01
N PHE A 33 13.99 -0.16 -23.21
CA PHE A 33 13.41 0.27 -24.50
C PHE A 33 12.38 -0.72 -25.13
N ASP A 34 11.87 -1.71 -24.39
CA ASP A 34 11.25 -2.95 -24.88
C ASP A 34 9.73 -3.19 -24.56
N GLY A 35 9.17 -2.69 -23.46
CA GLY A 35 7.74 -2.36 -23.27
C GLY A 35 6.99 -3.21 -22.25
N ALA A 36 5.95 -2.68 -21.58
CA ALA A 36 4.93 -3.54 -20.98
C ALA A 36 4.17 -4.28 -22.10
N ARG A 37 4.29 -5.61 -22.20
CA ARG A 37 3.66 -6.42 -23.26
C ARG A 37 2.53 -7.30 -22.78
N SER A 38 1.60 -7.62 -23.67
CA SER A 38 0.57 -8.64 -23.48
C SER A 38 0.29 -9.38 -24.78
N GLY A 39 0.03 -10.69 -24.69
CA GLY A 39 -0.51 -11.45 -25.82
C GLY A 39 -1.93 -10.99 -26.17
N ASP A 40 -2.18 -10.71 -27.44
CA ASP A 40 -3.52 -10.42 -27.96
C ASP A 40 -4.44 -11.66 -27.83
N VAL A 41 -5.65 -11.47 -27.33
CA VAL A 41 -6.59 -12.56 -27.04
C VAL A 41 -7.03 -13.31 -28.30
N LYS A 42 -7.05 -12.64 -29.46
CA LYS A 42 -7.55 -13.22 -30.72
C LYS A 42 -6.44 -13.86 -31.54
N THR A 43 -5.27 -13.24 -31.57
CA THR A 43 -4.17 -13.60 -32.47
C THR A 43 -2.94 -14.15 -31.77
N GLY A 44 -2.85 -14.02 -30.44
CA GLY A 44 -1.67 -14.40 -29.65
C GLY A 44 -0.44 -13.52 -29.93
N LYS A 45 -0.58 -12.49 -30.77
CA LYS A 45 0.52 -11.58 -31.11
C LYS A 45 0.88 -10.72 -29.91
N ASP A 46 2.16 -10.43 -29.79
CA ASP A 46 2.66 -9.43 -28.86
C ASP A 46 2.06 -8.05 -29.18
N GLN A 47 1.52 -7.39 -28.15
CA GLN A 47 1.01 -6.02 -28.18
C GLN A 47 1.53 -5.23 -26.99
N GLY A 48 1.87 -3.96 -27.23
CA GLY A 48 2.15 -3.01 -26.16
C GLY A 48 0.91 -2.78 -25.30
N THR A 49 1.11 -2.67 -23.99
CA THR A 49 0.07 -2.43 -22.99
C THR A 49 0.56 -1.45 -21.93
N PHE A 50 -0.22 -1.30 -20.86
CA PHE A 50 0.05 -0.38 -19.77
C PHE A 50 0.68 -1.12 -18.59
N GLN A 51 1.71 -0.54 -18.00
CA GLN A 51 2.14 -0.88 -16.64
C GLN A 51 1.18 -0.22 -15.66
N LYS A 52 0.69 -0.97 -14.66
CA LYS A 52 -0.26 -0.47 -13.67
C LYS A 52 0.22 -0.85 -12.28
N HIS A 53 0.37 0.14 -11.40
CA HIS A 53 0.73 -0.06 -10.01
C HIS A 53 -0.18 0.75 -9.10
N ALA A 54 -0.97 0.07 -8.27
CA ALA A 54 -1.72 0.67 -7.19
C ALA A 54 -1.06 0.35 -5.84
N ARG A 55 -1.01 1.34 -4.96
CA ARG A 55 -0.53 1.21 -3.60
C ARG A 55 -1.49 1.87 -2.63
N LEU A 56 -1.90 1.13 -1.60
CA LEU A 56 -2.53 1.68 -0.41
C LEU A 56 -1.52 1.65 0.73
N SER A 57 -1.19 2.80 1.28
CA SER A 57 -0.50 2.91 2.57
C SER A 57 -1.55 3.28 3.61
N LEU A 58 -1.84 2.37 4.52
CA LEU A 58 -2.73 2.58 5.66
C LEU A 58 -1.88 2.84 6.90
N LYS A 59 -2.10 4.00 7.52
CA LYS A 59 -1.44 4.41 8.76
C LYS A 59 -2.47 4.53 9.86
N THR A 60 -2.23 3.87 10.97
CA THR A 60 -3.09 3.97 12.15
C THR A 60 -2.29 4.42 13.35
N TRP A 61 -2.87 5.34 14.13
CA TRP A 61 -2.32 5.79 15.39
C TRP A 61 -3.38 5.64 16.45
N THR A 62 -3.08 4.96 17.55
CA THR A 62 -3.93 4.98 18.74
C THR A 62 -3.24 5.72 19.87
N GLY A 63 -4.06 6.29 20.74
CA GLY A 63 -3.63 6.95 21.96
C GLY A 63 -4.65 6.72 23.06
N GLN A 64 -4.19 6.30 24.23
CA GLN A 64 -5.01 6.13 25.44
C GLN A 64 -4.24 6.70 26.64
N GLU A 65 -4.93 7.37 27.55
CA GLU A 65 -4.34 7.75 28.84
C GLU A 65 -4.49 6.57 29.78
N THR A 66 -3.38 6.09 30.33
CA THR A 66 -3.35 5.00 31.33
C THR A 66 -2.73 5.53 32.62
N GLU A 67 -2.89 4.80 33.73
CA GLU A 67 -2.26 5.17 35.01
C GLU A 67 -0.73 5.26 34.94
N LEU A 68 -0.12 4.59 33.96
CA LEU A 68 1.32 4.56 33.71
C LEU A 68 1.77 5.58 32.66
N GLY A 69 0.88 6.50 32.28
CA GLY A 69 1.10 7.53 31.25
C GLY A 69 0.42 7.20 29.92
N THR A 70 0.63 8.06 28.92
CA THR A 70 -0.02 7.90 27.62
C THR A 70 0.55 6.68 26.87
N LEU A 71 -0.33 5.74 26.54
CA LEU A 71 -0.06 4.61 25.65
C LEU A 71 -0.34 5.06 24.21
N LYS A 72 0.67 4.99 23.34
CA LYS A 72 0.55 5.30 21.91
C LYS A 72 0.95 4.10 21.10
N THR A 73 0.20 3.79 20.05
CA THR A 73 0.61 2.81 19.06
C THR A 73 0.61 3.43 17.67
N TYR A 74 1.47 2.92 16.81
CA TYR A 74 1.51 3.28 15.40
C TYR A 74 1.73 2.05 14.55
N THR A 75 0.97 1.94 13.47
CA THR A 75 1.25 0.98 12.40
C THR A 75 1.18 1.64 11.04
N GLU A 76 2.06 1.21 10.13
CA GLU A 76 2.00 1.55 8.71
C GLU A 76 2.02 0.25 7.90
N THR A 77 0.87 -0.09 7.34
CA THR A 77 0.67 -1.27 6.49
C THR A 77 0.54 -0.83 5.04
N ARG A 78 1.24 -1.51 4.15
CA ARG A 78 1.23 -1.23 2.71
C ARG A 78 0.69 -2.42 1.94
N PHE A 79 -0.25 -2.15 1.05
CA PHE A 79 -0.81 -3.10 0.11
C PHE A 79 -0.39 -2.68 -1.29
N ASN A 80 0.15 -3.59 -2.09
CA ASN A 80 0.56 -3.30 -3.47
C ASN A 80 -0.23 -4.19 -4.43
N PHE A 81 -0.82 -3.60 -5.45
CA PHE A 81 -1.42 -4.31 -6.57
C PHE A 81 -0.75 -3.86 -7.83
N GLN A 82 -0.24 -4.80 -8.61
CA GLN A 82 0.43 -4.46 -9.86
C GLN A 82 0.25 -5.59 -10.85
N ASN A 83 0.47 -5.26 -12.11
CA ASN A 83 0.58 -6.25 -13.15
C ASN A 83 2.02 -6.79 -13.25
N HIS A 84 2.17 -8.06 -13.61
CA HIS A 84 3.47 -8.74 -13.60
C HIS A 84 4.44 -8.18 -14.67
N ASN A 85 3.89 -7.57 -15.73
CA ASN A 85 4.61 -7.00 -16.88
C ASN A 85 5.66 -7.98 -17.45
N ALA A 86 5.21 -8.86 -18.34
CA ALA A 86 6.10 -9.76 -19.06
C ALA A 86 6.70 -9.06 -20.29
N ASP A 87 8.00 -9.15 -20.45
CA ASP A 87 8.76 -8.69 -21.64
C ASP A 87 9.24 -9.87 -22.51
N THR A 88 9.02 -11.11 -22.06
CA THR A 88 9.34 -12.32 -22.81
C THR A 88 8.09 -13.18 -23.03
N ALA A 89 8.02 -13.87 -24.16
CA ALA A 89 6.95 -14.82 -24.45
C ALA A 89 6.76 -15.78 -23.25
N PRO A 90 5.51 -16.06 -22.80
CA PRO A 90 4.24 -15.84 -23.50
C PRO A 90 3.56 -14.47 -23.31
N TYR A 91 4.26 -13.42 -22.86
CA TYR A 91 3.71 -12.05 -22.71
C TYR A 91 2.44 -12.02 -21.84
N VAL A 92 2.51 -12.64 -20.65
CA VAL A 92 1.37 -12.66 -19.72
C VAL A 92 1.45 -11.46 -18.78
N ASN A 93 0.55 -10.51 -18.97
CA ASN A 93 0.46 -9.33 -18.11
C ASN A 93 -0.69 -9.43 -17.09
N ALA A 94 -0.65 -10.48 -16.27
CA ALA A 94 -1.66 -10.70 -15.25
C ALA A 94 -1.56 -9.63 -14.14
N ALA A 95 -2.71 -9.08 -13.74
CA ALA A 95 -2.83 -8.19 -12.59
C ALA A 95 -3.04 -9.00 -11.30
N GLY A 96 -2.34 -8.62 -10.23
CA GLY A 96 -2.49 -9.30 -8.95
C GLY A 96 -2.03 -8.47 -7.76
N ASN A 97 -2.33 -8.98 -6.56
CA ASN A 97 -1.72 -8.49 -5.34
C ASN A 97 -0.23 -8.89 -5.34
N SER A 98 0.66 -7.92 -5.16
CA SER A 98 2.11 -8.13 -5.11
C SER A 98 2.66 -8.15 -3.68
N GLY A 99 1.77 -8.09 -2.68
CA GLY A 99 2.10 -8.31 -1.29
C GLY A 99 1.53 -7.27 -0.35
N VAL A 100 1.48 -7.67 0.92
CA VAL A 100 1.18 -6.82 2.06
C VAL A 100 2.42 -6.76 2.93
N SER A 101 2.86 -5.55 3.29
CA SER A 101 4.01 -5.34 4.17
C SER A 101 3.66 -4.46 5.36
N LEU A 102 4.20 -4.79 6.53
CA LEU A 102 4.16 -3.94 7.72
C LEU A 102 5.48 -3.17 7.77
N ASN A 103 5.44 -1.91 7.35
CA ASN A 103 6.63 -1.06 7.23
C ASN A 103 7.07 -0.51 8.58
N PHE A 104 6.10 -0.17 9.43
CA PHE A 104 6.36 0.28 10.79
C PHE A 104 5.31 -0.28 11.73
N ALA A 105 5.74 -0.73 12.90
CA ALA A 105 4.88 -1.05 14.03
C ALA A 105 5.63 -0.75 15.31
N TRP A 106 5.07 0.08 16.18
CA TRP A 106 5.65 0.33 17.49
C TRP A 106 4.59 0.71 18.51
N ILE A 107 4.96 0.56 19.76
CA ILE A 107 4.18 0.93 20.94
C ILE A 107 5.07 1.82 21.80
N GLN A 108 4.48 2.83 22.43
CA GLN A 108 5.16 3.73 23.34
C GLN A 108 4.30 3.91 24.59
N LEU A 109 4.89 3.80 25.76
CA LEU A 109 4.21 4.04 27.04
C LEU A 109 4.96 5.12 27.82
N GLY A 110 4.26 6.17 28.24
CA GLY A 110 4.82 7.18 29.14
C GLY A 110 6.05 7.92 28.61
N GLY A 111 6.27 7.93 27.28
CA GLY A 111 7.45 8.54 26.66
C GLY A 111 8.58 7.57 26.27
N LEU A 112 8.50 6.30 26.69
CA LEU A 112 9.47 5.25 26.39
C LEU A 112 9.01 4.43 25.17
N ARG A 113 9.87 4.30 24.16
CA ARG A 113 9.60 3.62 22.87
C ARG A 113 10.50 2.41 22.70
#